data_AF-A0A428SC61-F1
#
_entry.id   AF-A0A428SC61-F1
#
_cell.length_a   1.000
_cell.length_b   1.000
_cell.length_c   1.000
_cell.angle_alpha   90.00
_cell.angle_beta   90.00
_cell.angle_gamma   90.00
#
_symmetry.space_group_name_H-M   'P 1'
#
loop_
_entity.id
_entity.type
_entity.pdbx_description
1 polymer ?
#
loop_
_entity_poly.entity_id
_entity_poly.type
_entity_poly.pdbx_seq_one_letter_code
_entity_poly.pdbx_strand_id
1 'polypeptide(L)'
;MAALLRPDDARDLETAIRESQSQQSGRQHDGPAPEPDEKSAVARLTAALDNLFRNILVLLSNKGKFPRDIFISLDRTRSTFSLWSDGYGVASGSLNDKFQRSPDLRQATMKTLSHLSSNIIDRLVPLADISNPEIKELCGQVSYILEEVTSSPSSESTSEYSTPDFDEIAEDLKTDVDCLIDLDQMIRDPFINPEPEMT
;
A
#
# COMPACT_ATOMS: atom_id res chain seq x y z
N MET A 1 -62.26 -3.75 -1.88
CA MET A 1 -62.25 -5.06 -1.20
C MET A 1 -60.89 -5.22 -0.53
N ALA A 2 -60.80 -4.93 0.77
CA ALA A 2 -59.58 -5.13 1.55
C ALA A 2 -59.62 -6.54 2.16
N ALA A 3 -58.64 -7.38 1.83
CA ALA A 3 -58.52 -8.71 2.38
C ALA A 3 -57.94 -8.62 3.80
N LEU A 4 -58.72 -9.04 4.79
CA LEU A 4 -58.31 -9.19 6.18
C LEU A 4 -57.39 -10.42 6.27
N LEU A 5 -56.09 -10.20 6.57
CA LEU A 5 -55.17 -11.27 6.96
C LEU A 5 -55.64 -11.91 8.27
N ARG A 6 -55.55 -13.24 8.35
CA ARG A 6 -55.96 -14.03 9.51
C ARG A 6 -54.94 -13.88 10.65
N PRO A 7 -55.38 -13.83 11.91
CA PRO A 7 -54.53 -13.57 13.07
C PRO A 7 -53.52 -14.70 13.41
N ASP A 8 -53.66 -15.89 12.84
CA ASP A 8 -52.73 -17.01 13.07
C ASP A 8 -51.38 -16.80 12.35
N ASP A 9 -51.36 -16.18 11.16
CA ASP A 9 -50.13 -15.94 10.38
C ASP A 9 -49.18 -14.95 11.07
N ALA A 10 -49.71 -14.04 11.88
CA ALA A 10 -48.92 -13.04 12.60
C ALA A 10 -48.11 -13.67 13.74
N ARG A 11 -48.63 -14.74 14.37
CA ARG A 11 -47.95 -15.42 15.48
C ARG A 11 -46.81 -16.31 15.02
N ASP A 12 -46.94 -16.95 13.87
CA ASP A 12 -45.84 -17.71 13.26
C ASP A 12 -44.69 -16.79 12.84
N LEU A 13 -44.98 -15.58 12.35
CA LEU A 13 -43.96 -14.62 11.96
C LEU A 13 -43.15 -14.11 13.16
N GLU A 14 -43.80 -13.77 14.28
CA GLU A 14 -43.08 -13.34 15.48
C GLU A 14 -42.19 -14.45 16.07
N THR A 15 -42.64 -15.70 15.97
CA THR A 15 -41.87 -16.86 16.45
C THR A 15 -40.64 -17.09 15.57
N ALA A 16 -40.79 -17.00 14.24
CA ALA A 16 -39.69 -17.11 13.29
C ALA A 16 -38.66 -15.97 13.45
N ILE A 17 -39.10 -14.73 13.70
CA ILE A 17 -38.20 -13.59 13.94
C ILE A 17 -37.39 -13.82 15.22
N ARG A 18 -38.04 -14.31 16.30
CA ARG A 18 -37.33 -14.57 17.56
C ARG A 18 -36.31 -15.68 17.42
N GLU A 19 -36.63 -16.74 16.67
CA GLU A 19 -35.71 -17.85 16.41
C GLU A 19 -34.51 -17.41 15.56
N SER A 20 -34.75 -16.56 14.54
CA SER A 20 -33.67 -15.99 13.71
C SER A 20 -32.71 -15.09 14.51
N GLN A 21 -33.23 -14.31 15.47
CA GLN A 21 -32.41 -13.46 16.35
C GLN A 21 -31.63 -14.27 17.39
N SER A 22 -32.21 -15.36 17.92
CA SER A 22 -31.50 -16.27 18.82
C SER A 22 -30.37 -17.02 18.12
N GLN A 23 -30.50 -17.34 16.83
CA GLN A 23 -29.41 -17.94 16.04
C GLN A 23 -28.27 -16.96 15.72
N GLN A 24 -28.55 -15.65 15.59
CA GLN A 24 -27.51 -14.64 15.39
C GLN A 24 -26.68 -14.35 16.65
N SER A 25 -27.26 -14.47 17.85
CA SER A 25 -26.56 -14.18 19.11
C SER A 25 -25.55 -15.27 19.52
N GLY A 26 -25.55 -16.44 18.87
CA GLY A 26 -24.64 -17.56 19.16
C GLY A 26 -23.40 -17.65 18.27
N ARG A 27 -23.25 -16.77 17.27
CA ARG A 27 -22.01 -16.73 16.46
C ARG A 27 -20.97 -15.88 17.18
N GLN A 28 -20.25 -16.55 18.08
CA GLN A 28 -18.98 -16.06 18.58
C GLN A 28 -18.12 -15.66 17.37
N HIS A 29 -17.63 -14.43 17.45
CA HIS A 29 -16.76 -13.77 16.50
C HIS A 29 -15.36 -14.41 16.56
N ASP A 30 -15.22 -15.60 15.99
CA ASP A 30 -13.94 -16.09 15.49
C ASP A 30 -13.95 -15.79 13.99
N GLY A 31 -13.73 -14.52 13.67
CA GLY A 31 -13.61 -14.08 12.28
C GLY A 31 -12.36 -14.74 11.69
N PRO A 32 -12.44 -15.35 10.49
CA PRO A 32 -11.24 -15.81 9.82
C PRO A 32 -10.29 -14.62 9.71
N ALA A 33 -9.01 -14.85 10.02
CA ALA A 33 -7.94 -13.91 9.73
C ALA A 33 -8.14 -13.38 8.30
N PRO A 34 -7.90 -12.08 8.04
CA PRO A 34 -8.11 -11.52 6.72
C PRO A 34 -7.42 -12.43 5.71
N GLU A 35 -8.18 -12.97 4.76
CA GLU A 35 -7.62 -13.86 3.75
C GLU A 35 -6.42 -13.15 3.13
N PRO A 36 -5.28 -13.84 2.95
CA PRO A 36 -4.12 -13.22 2.35
C PRO A 36 -4.55 -12.73 0.97
N ASP A 37 -4.54 -11.40 0.79
CA ASP A 37 -4.81 -10.78 -0.50
C ASP A 37 -3.97 -11.53 -1.55
N GLU A 38 -4.63 -12.07 -2.57
CA GLU A 38 -4.01 -12.96 -3.58
C GLU A 38 -2.81 -12.30 -4.28
N LYS A 39 -2.71 -10.96 -4.16
CA LYS A 39 -1.64 -10.13 -4.69
C LYS A 39 -0.37 -10.26 -3.86
N SER A 40 0.76 -10.34 -4.56
CA SER A 40 2.07 -10.36 -3.91
C SER A 40 2.35 -9.09 -3.11
N ALA A 41 3.21 -9.19 -2.10
CA ALA A 41 3.55 -8.06 -1.25
C ALA A 41 4.10 -6.85 -2.04
N VAL A 42 4.81 -7.07 -3.16
CA VAL A 42 5.26 -5.97 -4.05
C VAL A 42 4.06 -5.23 -4.65
N ALA A 43 3.06 -5.96 -5.15
CA ALA A 43 1.86 -5.37 -5.73
C ALA A 43 1.04 -4.61 -4.67
N ARG A 44 0.83 -5.23 -3.50
CA ARG A 44 0.14 -4.62 -2.36
C ARG A 44 0.82 -3.34 -1.91
N LEU A 45 2.14 -3.38 -1.71
CA LEU A 45 2.93 -2.22 -1.27
C LEU A 45 2.88 -1.10 -2.31
N THR A 46 3.07 -1.43 -3.59
CA THR A 46 3.02 -0.44 -4.68
C THR A 46 1.65 0.27 -4.73
N ALA A 47 0.56 -0.50 -4.63
CA ALA A 47 -0.79 0.05 -4.65
C ALA A 47 -1.08 0.94 -3.42
N ALA A 48 -0.70 0.48 -2.23
CA ALA A 48 -0.87 1.23 -1.00
C ALA A 48 -0.05 2.53 -1.01
N LEU A 49 1.17 2.47 -1.55
CA LEU A 49 2.08 3.61 -1.64
C LEU A 49 1.61 4.66 -2.64
N ASP A 50 1.14 4.27 -3.83
CA ASP A 50 0.54 5.24 -4.77
C ASP A 50 -0.69 5.92 -4.16
N ASN A 51 -1.51 5.16 -3.44
CA ASN A 51 -2.68 5.69 -2.76
C ASN A 51 -2.30 6.69 -1.66
N LEU A 52 -1.32 6.37 -0.82
CA LEU A 52 -0.79 7.26 0.22
C LEU A 52 -0.22 8.53 -0.40
N PHE A 53 0.65 8.40 -1.41
CA PHE A 53 1.34 9.54 -2.02
C PHE A 53 0.34 10.50 -2.68
N ARG A 54 -0.67 9.96 -3.37
CA ARG A 54 -1.76 10.76 -3.96
C ARG A 54 -2.52 11.56 -2.90
N ASN A 55 -2.91 10.92 -1.80
CA ASN A 55 -3.69 11.59 -0.75
C ASN A 55 -2.87 12.67 -0.02
N ILE A 56 -1.57 12.43 0.18
CA ILE A 56 -0.64 13.45 0.69
C ILE A 56 -0.66 14.69 -0.22
N LEU A 57 -0.48 14.52 -1.54
CA LEU A 57 -0.47 15.63 -2.48
C LEU A 57 -1.80 16.41 -2.50
N VAL A 58 -2.94 15.72 -2.43
CA VAL A 58 -4.26 16.39 -2.33
C VAL A 58 -4.31 17.29 -1.09
N LEU A 59 -3.82 16.83 0.06
CA LEU A 59 -3.79 17.63 1.28
C LEU A 59 -2.81 18.81 1.18
N LEU A 60 -1.63 18.59 0.59
CA LEU A 60 -0.63 19.65 0.39
C LEU A 60 -1.16 20.75 -0.53
N SER A 61 -1.86 20.38 -1.61
CA SER A 61 -2.51 21.32 -2.52
C SER A 61 -3.54 22.20 -1.80
N ASN A 62 -4.28 21.62 -0.86
CA ASN A 62 -5.32 22.34 -0.10
C ASN A 62 -4.75 23.20 1.04
N LYS A 63 -3.51 22.97 1.49
CA LYS A 63 -2.89 23.69 2.61
C LYS A 63 -2.51 25.14 2.28
N GLY A 64 -2.49 25.55 1.01
CA GLY A 64 -2.34 26.93 0.53
C GLY A 64 -0.99 27.62 0.82
N LYS A 65 -0.23 27.17 1.83
CA LYS A 65 1.08 27.70 2.26
C LYS A 65 2.26 26.79 1.91
N PHE A 66 2.01 25.67 1.23
CA PHE A 66 3.08 24.74 0.87
C PHE A 66 3.91 25.30 -0.29
N PRO A 67 5.26 25.20 -0.26
CA PRO A 67 6.10 25.73 -1.33
C PRO A 67 5.73 25.15 -2.69
N ARG A 68 5.46 26.02 -3.67
CA ARG A 68 4.93 25.61 -4.98
C ARG A 68 5.91 24.76 -5.77
N ASP A 69 7.19 25.09 -5.74
CA ASP A 69 8.21 24.38 -6.52
C ASP A 69 8.42 22.97 -5.98
N ILE A 70 8.44 22.81 -4.66
CA ILE A 70 8.43 21.50 -3.98
C ILE A 70 7.19 20.71 -4.36
N PHE A 71 6.01 21.33 -4.33
CA PHE A 71 4.77 20.65 -4.70
C PHE A 71 4.83 20.09 -6.12
N ILE A 72 5.30 20.90 -7.07
CA ILE A 72 5.46 20.49 -8.47
C ILE A 72 6.47 19.34 -8.59
N SER A 73 7.56 19.40 -7.83
CA SER A 73 8.56 18.31 -7.80
C SER A 73 7.94 17.01 -7.30
N LEU A 74 7.25 17.04 -6.15
CA LEU A 74 6.58 15.87 -5.58
C LEU A 74 5.46 15.32 -6.49
N ASP A 75 4.68 16.19 -7.12
CA ASP A 75 3.62 15.81 -8.05
C ASP A 75 4.17 15.11 -9.30
N ARG A 76 5.29 15.60 -9.83
CA ARG A 76 6.03 14.94 -10.92
C ARG A 76 6.56 13.58 -10.48
N THR A 77 7.22 13.50 -9.32
CA THR A 77 7.74 12.25 -8.77
C THR A 77 6.63 11.21 -8.60
N ARG A 78 5.49 11.59 -8.03
CA ARG A 78 4.32 10.71 -7.88
C ARG A 78 3.75 10.29 -9.23
N SER A 79 3.68 11.19 -10.20
CA SER A 79 3.20 10.88 -11.55
C SER A 79 4.12 9.89 -12.26
N THR A 80 5.45 10.07 -12.15
CA THR A 80 6.44 9.13 -12.69
C THR A 80 6.32 7.75 -12.03
N PHE A 81 6.17 7.69 -10.71
CA PHE A 81 5.94 6.45 -9.98
C PHE A 81 4.67 5.72 -10.45
N SER A 82 3.56 6.44 -10.58
CA SER A 82 2.29 5.90 -11.10
C SER A 82 2.47 5.34 -12.51
N LEU A 83 3.12 6.10 -13.41
CA LEU A 83 3.38 5.67 -14.78
C LEU A 83 4.25 4.41 -14.85
N TRP A 84 5.26 4.30 -14.00
CA TRP A 84 6.07 3.10 -13.88
C TRP A 84 5.23 1.91 -13.41
N SER A 85 4.47 2.06 -12.32
CA SER A 85 3.61 1.01 -11.77
C SER A 85 2.59 0.53 -12.80
N ASP A 86 1.91 1.46 -13.48
CA ASP A 86 0.89 1.16 -14.47
C ASP A 86 1.51 0.55 -15.73
N GLY A 87 2.67 1.05 -16.16
CA GLY A 87 3.39 0.59 -17.35
C GLY A 87 3.79 -0.89 -17.30
N TYR A 88 4.14 -1.40 -16.11
CA TYR A 88 4.46 -2.83 -15.92
C TYR A 88 3.35 -3.63 -15.23
N GLY A 89 2.23 -2.99 -14.85
CA GLY A 89 1.17 -3.64 -14.07
C GLY A 89 1.65 -4.16 -12.71
N VAL A 90 2.51 -3.40 -12.02
CA VAL A 90 3.09 -3.81 -10.74
C VAL A 90 2.00 -3.92 -9.67
N ALA A 91 1.21 -2.85 -9.49
CA ALA A 91 0.11 -2.82 -8.53
C ALA A 91 -1.02 -3.82 -8.82
N SER A 92 -1.18 -4.24 -10.09
CA SER A 92 -2.13 -5.30 -10.48
C SER A 92 -1.57 -6.71 -10.29
N GLY A 93 -0.29 -6.86 -9.96
CA GLY A 93 0.38 -8.15 -9.80
C GLY A 93 0.84 -8.78 -11.11
N SER A 94 0.75 -8.08 -12.24
CA SER A 94 1.16 -8.60 -13.56
C SER A 94 2.65 -8.92 -13.65
N LEU A 95 3.47 -8.33 -12.78
CA LEU A 95 4.91 -8.58 -12.70
C LEU A 95 5.29 -9.72 -11.74
N ASN A 96 4.32 -10.34 -11.06
CA ASN A 96 4.58 -11.32 -10.02
C ASN A 96 5.37 -12.54 -10.53
N ASP A 97 5.01 -13.07 -11.70
CA ASP A 97 5.73 -14.21 -12.30
C ASP A 97 7.21 -13.86 -12.60
N LYS A 98 7.49 -12.61 -13.01
CA LYS A 98 8.85 -12.15 -13.24
C LYS A 98 9.63 -12.01 -11.94
N PHE A 99 8.99 -11.49 -10.90
CA PHE A 99 9.58 -11.42 -9.56
C PHE A 99 9.85 -12.80 -8.95
N GLN A 100 9.03 -13.80 -9.25
CA GLN A 100 9.28 -15.18 -8.84
C GLN A 100 10.49 -15.78 -9.56
N ARG A 101 10.66 -15.49 -10.86
CA ARG A 101 11.77 -16.00 -11.67
C ARG A 101 13.10 -15.27 -11.46
N SER A 102 13.05 -14.02 -11.00
CA SER A 102 14.23 -13.20 -10.74
C SER A 102 14.20 -12.63 -9.31
N PRO A 103 14.75 -13.37 -8.33
CA PRO A 103 14.83 -12.93 -6.95
C PRO A 103 15.55 -11.58 -6.77
N ASP A 104 16.58 -11.33 -7.57
CA ASP A 104 17.36 -10.08 -7.53
C ASP A 104 16.50 -8.88 -7.95
N LEU A 105 15.73 -9.00 -9.04
CA LEU A 105 14.79 -7.97 -9.47
C LEU A 105 13.73 -7.71 -8.38
N ARG A 106 13.19 -8.77 -7.78
CA ARG A 106 12.21 -8.66 -6.69
C ARG A 106 12.81 -7.96 -5.48
N GLN A 107 14.03 -8.32 -5.08
CA GLN A 107 14.73 -7.74 -3.94
C GLN A 107 15.07 -6.28 -4.19
N ALA A 108 15.61 -5.93 -5.36
CA ALA A 108 15.92 -4.56 -5.73
C ALA A 108 14.65 -3.69 -5.72
N THR A 109 13.57 -4.16 -6.34
CA THR A 109 12.28 -3.46 -6.35
C THR A 109 11.75 -3.27 -4.94
N MET A 110 11.73 -4.33 -4.12
CA MET A 110 11.23 -4.26 -2.75
C MET A 110 12.06 -3.29 -1.91
N LYS A 111 13.39 -3.34 -2.00
CA LYS A 111 14.28 -2.43 -1.27
C LYS A 111 13.98 -0.97 -1.60
N THR A 112 13.84 -0.66 -2.89
CA THR A 112 13.52 0.71 -3.33
C THR A 112 12.14 1.15 -2.87
N LEU A 113 11.12 0.28 -2.94
CA LEU A 113 9.79 0.58 -2.41
C LEU A 113 9.80 0.80 -0.89
N SER A 114 10.60 0.03 -0.14
CA SER A 114 10.77 0.21 1.30
C SER A 114 11.42 1.55 1.63
N HIS A 115 12.49 1.92 0.93
CA HIS A 115 13.13 3.23 1.08
C HIS A 115 12.15 4.38 0.78
N LEU A 116 11.41 4.28 -0.34
CA LEU A 116 10.40 5.27 -0.72
C LEU A 116 9.31 5.40 0.34
N SER A 117 8.87 4.28 0.90
CA SER A 117 7.85 4.24 1.97
C SER A 117 8.35 4.92 3.24
N SER A 118 9.57 4.64 3.68
CA SER A 118 10.17 5.30 4.84
C SER A 118 10.35 6.80 4.62
N ASN A 119 10.81 7.23 3.44
CA ASN A 119 10.93 8.67 3.13
C ASN A 119 9.57 9.39 3.19
N ILE A 120 8.49 8.75 2.76
CA ILE A 120 7.14 9.33 2.84
C ILE A 120 6.64 9.36 4.30
N ILE A 121 6.72 8.23 5.01
CA ILE A 121 6.11 8.06 6.34
C ILE A 121 6.92 8.77 7.43
N ASP A 122 8.24 8.60 7.41
CA ASP A 122 9.13 9.03 8.50
C ASP A 122 9.64 10.46 8.31
N ARG A 123 9.62 10.99 7.07
CA ARG A 123 10.15 12.33 6.76
C ARG A 123 9.09 13.28 6.20
N LEU A 124 8.44 12.93 5.08
CA LEU A 124 7.50 13.85 4.42
C LEU A 124 6.25 14.14 5.26
N VAL A 125 5.60 13.11 5.81
CA VAL A 125 4.38 13.25 6.62
C VAL A 125 4.62 14.12 7.87
N PRO A 126 5.68 13.89 8.67
CA PRO A 126 6.02 14.76 9.81
C PRO A 126 6.41 16.17 9.39
N LEU A 127 7.27 16.33 8.37
CA LEU A 127 7.75 17.65 7.95
C LEU A 127 6.61 18.53 7.43
N ALA A 128 5.67 17.93 6.70
CA ALA A 128 4.48 18.63 6.22
C ALA A 128 3.39 18.82 7.29
N ASP A 129 3.60 18.39 8.54
CA ASP A 129 2.63 18.46 9.64
C ASP A 129 1.25 17.90 9.23
N ILE A 130 1.24 16.70 8.64
CA ILE A 130 0.01 16.06 8.17
C ILE A 130 -0.61 15.25 9.31
N SER A 131 -1.63 15.82 9.95
CA SER A 131 -2.35 15.18 11.06
C SER A 131 -3.69 14.53 10.65
N ASN A 132 -3.87 14.20 9.37
CA ASN A 132 -5.12 13.64 8.84
C ASN A 132 -5.28 12.14 9.22
N PRO A 133 -6.45 11.70 9.74
CA PRO A 133 -6.68 10.33 10.17
C PRO A 133 -6.61 9.30 9.03
N GLU A 134 -7.07 9.64 7.83
CA GLU A 134 -6.98 8.80 6.64
C GLU A 134 -5.51 8.56 6.24
N ILE A 135 -4.67 9.61 6.31
CA ILE A 135 -3.23 9.46 6.06
C ILE A 135 -2.59 8.55 7.10
N LYS A 136 -2.95 8.67 8.38
CA LYS A 136 -2.43 7.78 9.43
C LYS A 136 -2.81 6.32 9.19
N GLU A 137 -4.04 6.08 8.75
CA GLU A 137 -4.50 4.74 8.39
C GLU A 137 -3.73 4.19 7.19
N LEU A 138 -3.51 5.01 6.15
CA LEU A 138 -2.71 4.63 4.98
C LEU A 138 -1.25 4.36 5.32
N CYS A 139 -0.64 5.18 6.19
CA CYS A 139 0.70 4.90 6.71
C CYS A 139 0.74 3.57 7.45
N GLY A 140 -0.25 3.29 8.30
CA GLY A 140 -0.35 2.00 9.01
C GLY A 140 -0.48 0.80 8.08
N GLN A 141 -1.24 0.93 6.99
CA GLN A 141 -1.35 -0.10 5.96
C GLN A 141 -0.01 -0.36 5.26
N VAL A 142 0.72 0.69 4.87
CA VAL A 142 2.04 0.57 4.23
C VAL A 142 3.04 -0.07 5.20
N SER A 143 3.10 0.38 6.47
CA SER A 143 3.97 -0.18 7.49
C SER A 143 3.67 -1.66 7.76
N TYR A 144 2.40 -2.05 7.84
CA TYR A 144 2.01 -3.46 8.03
C TYR A 144 2.52 -4.36 6.89
N ILE A 145 2.39 -3.91 5.63
CA ILE A 145 2.89 -4.67 4.47
C ILE A 145 4.42 -4.77 4.52
N LEU A 146 5.12 -3.70 4.92
CA LEU A 146 6.57 -3.72 5.07
C LEU A 146 7.00 -4.74 6.13
N GLU A 147 6.39 -4.72 7.30
CA GLU A 147 6.70 -5.65 8.40
C GLU A 147 6.49 -7.13 7.99
N GLU A 148 5.45 -7.42 7.20
CA GLU A 148 5.20 -8.76 6.64
C GLU A 148 6.40 -9.25 5.80
N VAL A 149 7.02 -8.36 5.04
CA VAL A 149 8.11 -8.67 4.12
C VAL A 149 9.49 -8.63 4.80
N THR A 150 9.66 -7.76 5.78
CA THR A 150 10.95 -7.48 6.44
C THR A 150 11.12 -8.28 7.73
N SER A 151 10.72 -9.55 7.79
CA SER A 151 10.88 -10.44 8.97
C SER A 151 12.35 -10.67 9.43
N SER A 152 13.31 -9.87 8.97
CA SER A 152 14.66 -9.77 9.51
C SER A 152 14.86 -8.37 10.14
N PRO A 153 15.32 -8.28 11.40
CA PRO A 153 15.59 -7.00 12.03
C PRO A 153 16.80 -6.36 11.37
N SER A 154 16.56 -5.45 10.44
CA SER A 154 17.60 -4.60 9.89
C SER A 154 17.27 -3.16 10.22
N SER A 155 17.85 -2.65 11.29
CA SER A 155 18.17 -1.23 11.45
C SER A 155 19.03 -1.03 12.67
N GLU A 156 20.20 -0.42 12.49
CA GLU A 156 20.46 0.93 13.05
C GLU A 156 21.42 1.63 12.08
N SER A 157 20.91 2.58 11.29
CA SER A 157 21.74 3.53 10.56
C SER A 157 21.53 4.90 11.20
N THR A 158 22.47 5.27 12.06
CA THR A 158 22.51 6.58 12.71
C THR A 158 23.07 7.59 11.72
N SER A 159 22.19 8.26 10.99
CA SER A 159 22.55 9.43 10.20
C SER A 159 22.61 10.66 11.10
N GLU A 160 23.67 11.45 10.96
CA GLU A 160 23.81 12.76 11.61
C GLU A 160 22.67 13.68 11.15
N TYR A 161 22.02 14.32 12.12
CA TYR A 161 20.84 15.16 11.91
C TYR A 161 21.23 16.45 11.17
N SER A 162 21.03 16.48 9.85
CA SER A 162 20.62 17.72 9.18
C SER A 162 19.13 17.91 9.44
N THR A 163 18.69 19.15 9.66
CA THR A 163 17.25 19.45 9.74
C THR A 163 16.64 19.09 8.38
N PRO A 164 15.72 18.12 8.30
CA PRO A 164 15.17 17.68 7.02
C PRO A 164 14.46 18.85 6.34
N ASP A 165 14.89 19.19 5.13
CA ASP A 165 14.26 20.19 4.29
C ASP A 165 13.42 19.53 3.19
N PHE A 166 12.40 20.25 2.73
CA PHE A 166 11.51 19.79 1.67
C PHE A 166 12.24 19.54 0.35
N ASP A 167 13.29 20.31 0.05
CA ASP A 167 14.13 20.11 -1.14
C ASP A 167 14.87 18.76 -1.09
N GLU A 168 15.48 18.44 0.06
CA GLU A 168 16.20 17.18 0.27
C GLU A 168 15.26 15.97 0.13
N ILE A 169 14.10 16.02 0.80
CA ILE A 169 13.12 14.93 0.71
C ILE A 169 12.57 14.80 -0.71
N ALA A 170 12.33 15.91 -1.42
CA ALA A 170 11.83 15.84 -2.79
C ALA A 170 12.86 15.18 -3.73
N GLU A 171 14.14 15.48 -3.60
CA GLU A 171 15.20 14.84 -4.39
C GLU A 171 15.44 13.38 -3.97
N ASP A 172 15.32 13.03 -2.69
CA ASP A 172 15.42 11.64 -2.24
C ASP A 172 14.28 10.78 -2.80
N LEU A 173 13.03 11.27 -2.71
CA LEU A 173 11.87 10.57 -3.27
C LEU A 173 11.98 10.42 -4.80
N LYS A 174 12.52 11.44 -5.47
CA LYS A 174 12.78 11.38 -6.92
C LYS A 174 13.86 10.34 -7.23
N THR A 175 14.94 10.30 -6.46
CA THR A 175 16.02 9.32 -6.61
C THR A 175 15.51 7.89 -6.41
N ASP A 176 14.65 7.66 -5.42
CA ASP A 176 14.00 6.36 -5.22
C ASP A 176 13.17 5.95 -6.45
N VAL A 177 12.38 6.87 -7.01
CA VAL A 177 11.59 6.59 -8.22
C VAL A 177 12.48 6.36 -9.43
N ASP A 178 13.53 7.16 -9.63
CA ASP A 178 14.51 6.98 -10.72
C ASP A 178 15.18 5.61 -10.63
N CYS A 179 15.51 5.14 -9.41
CA CYS A 179 16.02 3.79 -9.19
C CYS A 179 15.03 2.70 -9.64
N LEU A 180 13.71 2.91 -9.49
CA LEU A 180 12.71 1.99 -10.02
C LEU A 180 12.65 2.01 -11.55
N ILE A 181 12.82 3.18 -12.17
CA ILE A 181 12.90 3.32 -13.63
C ILE A 181 14.12 2.59 -14.17
N ASP A 182 15.27 2.68 -13.51
CA ASP A 182 16.51 2.03 -13.92
C ASP A 182 16.42 0.49 -13.89
N LEU A 183 15.45 -0.07 -13.14
CA LEU A 183 15.14 -1.50 -13.18
C LEU A 183 14.44 -1.94 -14.49
N ASP A 184 14.06 -1.02 -15.40
CA ASP A 184 13.40 -1.34 -16.67
C ASP A 184 14.15 -2.43 -17.45
N GLN A 185 15.48 -2.33 -17.53
CA GLN A 185 16.27 -3.32 -18.26
C GLN A 185 16.15 -4.72 -17.62
N MET A 186 16.19 -4.80 -16.29
CA MET A 186 16.01 -6.07 -15.56
C MET A 186 14.57 -6.58 -15.67
N ILE A 187 13.58 -5.70 -15.81
CA ILE A 187 12.18 -6.09 -16.02
C ILE A 187 12.00 -6.66 -17.44
N ARG A 188 12.63 -6.05 -18.45
CA ARG A 188 12.56 -6.48 -19.85
C ARG A 188 13.32 -7.78 -20.10
N ASP A 189 14.53 -7.87 -19.54
CA ASP A 189 15.43 -9.02 -19.67
C ASP A 189 15.80 -9.54 -18.28
N PRO A 190 14.89 -10.25 -17.59
CA PRO A 190 15.15 -10.75 -16.25
C PRO A 190 16.24 -11.81 -16.32
N PHE A 191 17.29 -11.65 -15.53
CA PHE A 191 18.27 -12.71 -15.34
C PHE A 191 17.57 -13.89 -14.67
N ILE A 192 17.36 -14.96 -15.43
CA ILE A 192 16.75 -16.20 -14.96
C ILE A 192 17.86 -17.03 -14.33
N ASN A 193 17.78 -17.28 -13.03
CA ASN A 193 18.68 -18.23 -12.40
C ASN A 193 18.47 -19.61 -13.07
N PRO A 194 19.56 -20.30 -13.49
CA PRO A 194 19.44 -21.62 -14.07
C PRO A 194 18.72 -22.53 -13.06
N GLU A 195 17.71 -23.28 -13.52
CA GLU A 195 17.06 -24.29 -12.68
C GLU A 195 18.14 -25.21 -12.09
N PRO A 196 18.04 -25.59 -10.81
CA PRO A 196 18.94 -26.60 -10.26
C PRO A 196 18.74 -27.87 -11.07
N GLU A 197 19.78 -28.30 -11.80
CA GLU A 197 19.79 -29.61 -12.45
C GLU A 197 19.49 -30.65 -11.36
N MET A 198 18.36 -31.34 -11.48
CA MET A 198 18.07 -32.52 -10.68
C MET A 198 19.04 -33.63 -11.11
N THR A 199 20.18 -33.70 -10.44
CA THR A 199 21.09 -34.86 -10.45
C THR A 199 20.78 -35.80 -9.28
#